data_AF-A0A7K2XP32-F1
#
_entry.id   AF-A0A7K2XP32-F1
#
_cell.length_a   1.000
_cell.length_b   1.000
_cell.length_c   1.000
_cell.angle_alpha   90.00
_cell.angle_beta   90.00
_cell.angle_gamma   90.00
#
_symmetry.space_group_name_H-M   'P 1'
#
loop_
_entity.id
_entity.type
_entity.pdbx_description
1 polymer ?
#
loop_
_entity_poly.entity_id
_entity_poly.type
_entity_poly.pdbx_seq_one_letter_code
_entity_poly.pdbx_strand_id
1 'polypeptide(L)' 'LVEIPDGMVVYGFRHFFASNCLTHNIPITDVAEWMGHRSLDITFRIYRHLMPGSIGRAAQGLNLGLAA' A
#
# COMPACT_ATOMS: atom_id res chain seq x y z
N LEU A 1 29.90 8.59 -8.54
CA LEU A 1 28.54 8.87 -9.05
C LEU A 1 27.65 7.75 -8.56
N VAL A 2 26.42 8.03 -8.14
CA VAL A 2 25.49 6.98 -7.73
C VAL A 2 25.07 6.21 -8.99
N GLU A 3 25.29 4.91 -9.02
CA GLU A 3 24.81 4.05 -10.10
C GLU A 3 23.30 3.87 -9.97
N ILE A 4 22.57 4.13 -11.05
CA ILE A 4 21.12 3.98 -11.12
C ILE A 4 20.81 2.66 -11.84
N PRO A 5 20.05 1.74 -11.22
CA PRO A 5 19.70 0.46 -11.86
C PRO A 5 18.93 0.64 -13.16
N ASP A 6 19.17 -0.27 -14.12
CA ASP A 6 18.43 -0.33 -15.37
C ASP A 6 16.92 -0.48 -15.12
N GLY A 7 16.12 0.32 -15.83
CA GLY A 7 14.67 0.37 -15.68
C GLY A 7 14.15 1.30 -14.59
N MET A 8 15.04 1.93 -13.79
CA MET A 8 14.61 3.00 -12.88
C MET A 8 14.28 4.27 -13.66
N VAL A 9 12.99 4.59 -13.71
CA VAL A 9 12.45 5.79 -14.34
C VAL A 9 11.66 6.61 -13.32
N VAL A 10 11.40 7.88 -13.62
CA VAL A 10 10.62 8.79 -12.74
C VAL A 10 9.25 8.19 -12.38
N TYR A 11 8.64 7.45 -13.30
CA TYR A 11 7.37 6.74 -13.06
C TYR A 11 7.47 5.71 -11.91
N GLY A 12 8.68 5.16 -11.65
CA GLY A 12 8.95 4.29 -10.52
C GLY A 12 8.67 4.94 -9.16
N PHE A 13 8.81 6.27 -9.03
CA PHE A 13 8.47 6.97 -7.78
C PHE A 13 6.98 6.90 -7.44
N ARG A 14 6.11 6.84 -8.46
CA ARG A 14 4.67 6.63 -8.27
C ARG A 14 4.38 5.25 -7.67
N HIS A 15 5.10 4.23 -8.12
CA HIS A 15 5.02 2.89 -7.54
C HIS A 15 5.63 2.82 -6.13
N PHE A 16 6.77 3.47 -5.93
CA PHE A 16 7.42 3.55 -4.62
C PHE A 16 6.50 4.20 -3.58
N PHE A 17 5.87 5.33 -3.92
CA PHE A 17 4.90 6.02 -3.07
C PHE A 17 3.76 5.08 -2.64
N ALA A 18 3.09 4.44 -3.59
CA ALA A 18 1.98 3.54 -3.32
C ALA A 18 2.39 2.37 -2.42
N SER A 19 3.53 1.73 -2.75
CA SER A 19 4.04 0.60 -1.97
C SER A 19 4.39 1.00 -0.53
N ASN A 20 4.99 2.17 -0.35
CA ASN A 20 5.34 2.68 0.97
C ASN A 20 4.07 2.99 1.80
N CYS A 21 3.11 3.72 1.24
CA CYS A 21 1.85 4.03 1.92
C CYS A 21 1.12 2.77 2.41
N LEU A 22 0.99 1.77 1.54
CA LEU A 22 0.26 0.53 1.86
C LEU A 22 1.00 -0.33 2.88
N THR A 23 2.33 -0.37 2.82
CA THR A 23 3.17 -1.05 3.84
C THR A 23 2.98 -0.43 5.22
N HIS A 24 2.71 0.87 5.28
CA HIS A 24 2.41 1.62 6.51
C HIS A 24 0.92 1.63 6.90
N ASN A 25 0.10 0.74 6.32
CA ASN A 25 -1.33 0.60 6.61
C ASN A 25 -2.18 1.84 6.29
N ILE A 26 -1.74 2.70 5.36
CA ILE A 26 -2.61 3.76 4.83
C ILE A 26 -3.72 3.10 4.01
N PRO A 27 -5.00 3.53 4.15
CA PRO A 27 -6.11 2.97 3.40
C PRO A 27 -5.89 3.01 1.89
N ILE A 28 -6.17 1.90 1.20
CA ILE A 28 -5.98 1.80 -0.25
C ILE A 28 -6.85 2.78 -1.04
N THR A 29 -8.00 3.18 -0.49
CA THR A 29 -8.89 4.21 -1.06
C THR A 29 -8.18 5.55 -1.16
N ASP A 30 -7.52 5.97 -0.09
CA ASP A 30 -6.85 7.26 0.02
C ASP A 30 -5.64 7.29 -0.92
N VAL A 31 -4.85 6.20 -0.92
CA VAL A 31 -3.72 6.05 -1.83
C VAL A 31 -4.18 6.10 -3.30
N ALA A 32 -5.31 5.46 -3.64
CA ALA A 32 -5.86 5.49 -4.99
C ALA A 32 -6.28 6.91 -5.40
N GLU A 33 -6.90 7.66 -4.49
CA GLU A 33 -7.32 9.05 -4.70
C GLU A 33 -6.11 9.97 -4.90
N TRP A 34 -5.10 9.91 -4.02
CA TRP A 34 -3.88 10.71 -4.14
C TRP A 34 -3.10 10.44 -5.43
N MET A 35 -3.16 9.21 -5.93
CA MET A 35 -2.55 8.82 -7.20
C MET A 35 -3.38 9.23 -8.42
N GLY A 36 -4.61 9.72 -8.25
CA GLY A 36 -5.52 10.09 -9.32
C GLY A 36 -6.03 8.89 -10.12
N HIS A 37 -6.18 7.71 -9.50
CA HIS A 37 -6.75 6.55 -10.18
C HIS A 37 -8.26 6.71 -10.38
N ARG A 38 -8.71 6.55 -11.64
CA ARG A 38 -10.13 6.64 -12.00
C ARG A 38 -11.00 5.52 -11.43
N SER A 39 -10.39 4.41 -11.05
CA SER A 39 -11.05 3.30 -10.33
C SER A 39 -10.06 2.70 -9.33
N LEU A 40 -10.60 2.28 -8.18
CA LEU A 40 -9.88 1.52 -7.17
C LEU A 40 -9.31 0.20 -7.71
N ASP A 41 -9.95 -0.40 -8.73
CA ASP A 41 -9.50 -1.65 -9.36
C ASP A 41 -8.05 -1.58 -9.84
N ILE A 42 -7.61 -0.38 -10.28
CA ILE A 42 -6.24 -0.15 -10.75
C ILE A 42 -5.27 -0.35 -9.59
N THR A 43 -5.48 0.36 -8.47
CA THR A 43 -4.64 0.25 -7.26
C THR A 43 -4.71 -1.15 -6.68
N PHE A 44 -5.91 -1.73 -6.59
CA PHE A 44 -6.11 -3.05 -6.00
C PHE A 44 -5.39 -4.14 -6.79
N ARG A 45 -5.53 -4.17 -8.12
CA ARG A 45 -4.87 -5.17 -8.96
C ARG A 45 -3.35 -5.14 -8.84
N ILE A 46 -2.77 -3.95 -8.70
CA ILE A 46 -1.31 -3.78 -8.63
C ILE A 46 -0.80 -4.10 -7.22
N TYR A 47 -1.43 -3.57 -6.17
CA TYR A 47 -0.82 -3.51 -4.84
C TYR A 47 -1.50 -4.38 -3.76
N ARG A 48 -2.58 -5.11 -4.06
CA ARG A 48 -3.28 -5.97 -3.06
C ARG A 48 -2.38 -6.93 -2.29
N HIS A 49 -1.25 -7.33 -2.88
CA HIS A 49 -0.29 -8.24 -2.24
C HIS A 49 0.45 -7.60 -1.06
N LEU A 50 0.51 -6.27 -1.01
CA LEU A 50 1.08 -5.50 0.10
C LEU A 50 0.12 -5.31 1.27
N MET A 51 -1.09 -5.87 1.17
CA MET A 51 -2.10 -5.87 2.23
C MET A 51 -2.27 -7.28 2.82
N PRO A 52 -1.21 -7.93 3.34
CA PRO A 52 -1.31 -9.29 3.83
C PRO A 52 -2.18 -9.36 5.08
N GLY A 53 -3.09 -10.35 5.08
CA GLY A 53 -3.71 -10.91 6.28
C GLY A 53 -4.25 -9.90 7.29
N SER A 54 -5.00 -8.88 6.84
CA SER A 54 -5.66 -7.91 7.73
C SER A 54 -6.48 -8.59 8.81
N ILE A 55 -7.01 -9.79 8.55
CA ILE A 55 -7.79 -10.59 9.49
C ILE A 55 -6.99 -10.96 10.73
N GLY A 56 -5.74 -11.42 10.60
CA GLY A 56 -4.94 -11.85 11.76
C GLY A 56 -4.59 -10.67 12.67
N ARG A 57 -4.19 -9.55 12.08
CA ARG A 57 -3.88 -8.31 12.81
C ARG A 57 -5.13 -7.67 13.40
N ALA A 58 -6.26 -7.69 12.68
CA ALA A 58 -7.54 -7.21 13.18
C ALA A 58 -8.03 -8.06 14.37
N ALA A 59 -7.92 -9.39 14.27
CA ALA A 59 -8.28 -10.30 15.36
C ALA A 59 -7.44 -10.03 16.62
N GLN A 60 -6.13 -9.81 16.47
CA GLN A 60 -5.26 -9.42 17.59
C GLN A 60 -5.70 -8.10 18.22
N GLY A 61 -5.97 -7.07 17.40
CA GLY A 61 -6.43 -5.77 17.88
C GLY A 61 -7.76 -5.84 18.63
N LEU A 62 -8.72 -6.61 18.11
CA LEU A 62 -10.00 -6.85 18.77
C LEU A 62 -9.83 -7.60 20.09
N ASN A 63 -8.99 -8.63 20.13
CA ASN A 63 -8.74 -9.39 21.36
C ASN A 63 -8.11 -8.54 22.45
N LEU A 64 -7.17 -7.66 22.10
CA LEU A 64 -6.59 -6.68 23.02
C LEU A 64 -7.63 -5.71 23.57
N GLY A 65 -8.51 -5.17 22.72
CA GLY A 65 -9.54 -4.22 23.13
C GLY A 65 -10.63 -4.83 24.03
N LEU A 66 -10.93 -6.12 23.87
CA LEU A 66 -11.88 -6.84 24.73
C LEU A 66 -11.29 -7.26 26.08
N ALA A 67 -9.96 -7.29 26.20
CA ALA A 67 -9.26 -7.66 27.43
C ALA A 67 -8.90 -6.46 28.33
N ALA A 68 -9.16 -5.23 27.87
CA ALA A 68 -8.97 -3.98 28.62
C ALA A 68 -10.28 -3.55 29.31
#